data_AF-A0A437QE51-F1
#
_entry.id   AF-A0A437QE51-F1
#
_cell.length_a   1.000
_cell.length_b   1.000
_cell.length_c   1.000
_cell.angle_alpha   90.00
_cell.angle_beta   90.00
_cell.angle_gamma   90.00
#
_symmetry.space_group_name_H-M   'P 1'
#
loop_
_entity.id
_entity.type
_entity.pdbx_description
1 polymer ?
#
loop_
_entity_poly.entity_id
_entity_poly.type
_entity_poly.pdbx_seq_one_letter_code
_entity_poly.pdbx_strand_id
1 'polypeptide(L)'
;MNNRLRSCIAILAMFGSVSAAADAKSAVGLQQMKQASEIGASCTGFYDGVYALLHRMQKDADSAGLEQLKMVWPGIDQSSVFRQSTASMLMTDIFIAKINQSFDVDPPMTLQNFSQQYVESRKSTMDWKHSITGNAILERMRDQCEQIIRISVERGTLREGMLNKAIKQRARALGIEVDGV
;
A
#
# COMPACT_ATOMS: atom_id res chain seq x y z
N MET A 1 26.62 21.05 -63.28
CA MET A 1 25.78 21.91 -62.41
C MET A 1 26.16 21.65 -60.96
N ASN A 2 26.40 22.74 -60.26
CA ASN A 2 26.85 22.81 -58.88
C ASN A 2 25.84 22.26 -57.87
N ASN A 3 26.41 21.99 -56.69
CA ASN A 3 25.82 22.02 -55.35
C ASN A 3 25.19 20.73 -54.84
N ARG A 4 25.40 20.29 -53.59
CA ARG A 4 26.23 20.68 -52.45
C ARG A 4 25.88 19.64 -51.36
N LEU A 5 26.83 19.30 -50.49
CA LEU A 5 26.64 19.03 -49.05
C LEU A 5 25.49 18.07 -48.64
N ARG A 6 25.71 16.90 -48.05
CA ARG A 6 26.45 16.58 -46.81
C ARG A 6 26.46 15.04 -46.72
N SER A 7 27.57 14.36 -46.42
CA SER A 7 28.04 14.08 -45.05
C SER A 7 26.89 13.59 -44.15
N CYS A 8 26.89 12.45 -43.48
CA CYS A 8 28.00 11.61 -43.04
C CYS A 8 27.40 10.38 -42.32
N ILE A 9 28.18 9.29 -42.31
CA ILE A 9 28.23 8.24 -41.29
C ILE A 9 27.23 7.09 -41.41
N ALA A 10 27.78 5.98 -41.92
CA ALA A 10 27.41 4.62 -41.59
C ALA A 10 27.62 4.33 -40.09
N ILE A 11 26.66 3.65 -39.46
CA ILE A 11 26.92 2.71 -38.36
C ILE A 11 25.96 1.55 -38.62
N LEU A 12 26.41 0.54 -39.37
CA LEU A 12 26.82 -0.77 -38.85
C LEU A 12 25.75 -1.46 -38.03
N ALA A 13 25.29 -2.57 -38.60
CA ALA A 13 24.59 -3.65 -37.96
C ALA A 13 25.12 -3.96 -36.56
N MET A 14 24.21 -4.06 -35.59
CA MET A 14 24.29 -5.07 -34.54
C MET A 14 22.89 -5.55 -34.21
N PHE A 15 22.56 -6.74 -34.72
CA PHE A 15 21.92 -7.74 -33.89
C PHE A 15 22.83 -7.93 -32.66
N GLY A 16 22.54 -7.16 -31.60
CA GLY A 16 23.30 -7.13 -30.37
C GLY A 16 22.31 -7.07 -29.24
N SER A 17 21.99 -8.26 -28.70
CA SER A 17 21.83 -8.50 -27.28
C SER A 17 21.31 -7.30 -26.46
N VAL A 18 19.99 -7.20 -26.28
CA VAL A 18 19.48 -6.69 -25.01
C VAL A 18 19.34 -7.87 -24.04
N SER A 19 20.44 -8.60 -23.89
CA SER A 19 20.78 -9.19 -22.60
C SER A 19 21.37 -8.07 -21.75
N ALA A 20 20.50 -7.19 -21.26
CA ALA A 20 20.79 -6.13 -20.30
C ALA A 20 19.45 -5.83 -19.60
N ALA A 21 19.20 -6.19 -18.34
CA ALA A 21 20.14 -6.32 -17.25
C ALA A 21 19.84 -7.54 -16.38
N ALA A 22 20.86 -8.36 -16.24
CA ALA A 22 21.11 -9.18 -15.07
C ALA A 22 21.53 -8.33 -13.85
N ASP A 23 20.86 -7.19 -13.61
CA ASP A 23 21.00 -6.38 -12.39
C ASP A 23 19.77 -6.54 -11.50
N ALA A 24 19.51 -7.79 -11.12
CA ALA A 24 19.04 -8.05 -9.78
C ALA A 24 20.11 -7.47 -8.82
N LYS A 25 19.80 -6.34 -8.16
CA LYS A 25 20.60 -5.53 -7.20
C LYS A 25 20.81 -4.03 -7.54
N SER A 26 20.05 -3.43 -8.45
CA SER A 26 20.06 -1.96 -8.64
C SER A 26 19.59 -1.18 -7.39
N ALA A 27 20.39 -0.22 -6.89
CA ALA A 27 20.04 0.62 -5.74
C ALA A 27 18.73 1.40 -5.93
N VAL A 28 18.42 1.82 -7.17
CA VAL A 28 17.15 2.47 -7.51
C VAL A 28 15.98 1.50 -7.34
N GLY A 29 16.15 0.25 -7.78
CA GLY A 29 15.14 -0.80 -7.58
C GLY A 29 14.89 -1.08 -6.10
N LEU A 30 15.95 -1.15 -5.29
CA LEU A 30 15.82 -1.32 -3.84
C LEU A 30 15.04 -0.15 -3.21
N GLN A 31 15.37 1.08 -3.57
CA GLN A 31 14.69 2.27 -3.04
C GLN A 31 13.20 2.29 -3.42
N GLN A 32 12.86 1.96 -4.66
CA GLN A 32 11.47 1.89 -5.11
C GLN A 32 10.67 0.82 -4.34
N MET A 33 11.27 -0.34 -4.07
CA MET A 33 10.60 -1.40 -3.32
C MET A 33 10.47 -1.08 -1.83
N LYS A 34 11.46 -0.40 -1.24
CA LYS A 34 11.35 0.16 0.12
C LYS A 34 10.20 1.15 0.20
N GLN A 35 10.10 2.07 -0.76
CA GLN A 35 9.00 3.03 -0.84
C GLN A 35 7.64 2.33 -0.98
N ALA A 36 7.53 1.29 -1.81
CA ALA A 36 6.30 0.50 -1.93
C ALA A 36 5.91 -0.16 -0.58
N SER A 37 6.90 -0.66 0.16
CA SER A 37 6.70 -1.26 1.49
C SER A 37 6.27 -0.20 2.52
N GLU A 38 6.88 1.00 2.50
CA GLU A 38 6.48 2.13 3.34
C GLU A 38 5.03 2.55 3.09
N ILE A 39 4.62 2.61 1.83
CA ILE A 39 3.23 2.93 1.48
C ILE A 39 2.28 1.84 1.97
N GLY A 40 2.62 0.56 1.79
CA GLY A 40 1.84 -0.55 2.33
C GLY A 40 1.69 -0.50 3.86
N ALA A 41 2.78 -0.20 4.59
CA ALA A 41 2.76 -0.02 6.03
C ALA A 41 1.91 1.18 6.45
N SER A 42 2.02 2.29 5.72
CA SER A 42 1.19 3.49 5.93
C SER A 42 -0.29 3.21 5.71
N CYS A 43 -0.65 2.48 4.66
CA CYS A 43 -2.03 2.07 4.39
C CYS A 43 -2.58 1.10 5.45
N THR A 44 -1.75 0.17 5.94
CA THR A 44 -2.12 -0.71 7.04
C THR A 44 -2.43 0.09 8.30
N GLY A 45 -1.56 1.04 8.65
CA GLY A 45 -1.74 1.94 9.79
C GLY A 45 -3.00 2.80 9.65
N PHE A 46 -3.21 3.35 8.45
CA PHE A 46 -4.38 4.16 8.12
C PHE A 46 -5.67 3.40 8.40
N TYR A 47 -5.86 2.23 7.77
CA TYR A 47 -7.08 1.43 7.95
C TYR A 47 -7.23 0.93 9.40
N ASP A 48 -6.16 0.55 10.09
CA ASP A 48 -6.25 0.21 11.53
C ASP A 48 -6.66 1.40 12.40
N GLY A 49 -6.23 2.60 12.03
CA GLY A 49 -6.66 3.84 12.66
C GLY A 49 -8.14 4.13 12.42
N VAL A 50 -8.61 3.97 11.18
CA VAL A 50 -10.04 4.12 10.84
C VAL A 50 -10.89 3.07 11.56
N TYR A 51 -10.42 1.82 11.63
CA TYR A 51 -11.14 0.76 12.36
C TYR A 51 -11.31 1.15 13.84
N ALA A 52 -10.23 1.61 14.48
CA ALA A 52 -10.28 2.06 15.86
C ALA A 52 -11.18 3.30 16.04
N LEU A 53 -11.18 4.22 15.08
CA LEU A 53 -12.06 5.40 15.08
C LEU A 53 -13.53 4.98 15.01
N LEU A 54 -13.90 4.14 14.03
CA LEU A 54 -15.26 3.60 13.89
C LEU A 54 -15.70 2.88 15.16
N HIS A 55 -14.83 2.04 15.72
CA HIS A 55 -15.11 1.32 16.95
C HIS A 55 -15.37 2.24 18.14
N ARG A 56 -14.56 3.29 18.32
CA ARG A 56 -14.77 4.29 19.37
C ARG A 56 -16.08 5.04 19.18
N MET A 57 -16.32 5.58 17.98
CA MET A 57 -17.54 6.35 17.72
C MET A 57 -18.82 5.51 17.93
N GLN A 58 -18.80 4.23 17.54
CA GLN A 58 -19.92 3.32 17.81
C GLN A 58 -20.09 3.02 19.31
N LYS A 59 -18.98 2.75 20.02
CA LYS A 59 -18.99 2.46 21.45
C LYS A 59 -19.47 3.66 22.28
N ASP A 60 -19.05 4.86 21.90
CA ASP A 60 -19.36 6.11 22.59
C ASP A 60 -20.70 6.73 22.12
N ALA A 61 -21.41 6.06 21.19
CA ALA A 61 -22.65 6.53 20.57
C ALA A 61 -22.55 7.94 19.94
N ASP A 62 -21.38 8.27 19.36
CA ASP A 62 -21.15 9.52 18.63
C ASP A 62 -21.74 9.48 17.22
N SER A 63 -23.07 9.60 17.16
CA SER A 63 -23.81 9.59 15.89
C SER A 63 -23.40 10.73 14.95
N ALA A 64 -23.07 11.91 15.48
CA ALA A 64 -22.69 13.06 14.66
C ALA A 64 -21.31 12.85 14.00
N GLY A 65 -20.34 12.30 14.74
CA GLY A 65 -19.04 11.91 14.20
C GLY A 65 -19.17 10.82 13.12
N LEU A 66 -20.01 9.81 13.35
CA LEU A 66 -20.29 8.76 12.37
C LEU A 66 -20.95 9.29 11.10
N GLU A 67 -21.92 10.20 11.21
CA GLU A 67 -22.56 10.84 10.06
C GLU A 67 -21.55 11.62 9.22
N GLN A 68 -20.69 12.43 9.86
CA GLN A 68 -19.65 13.19 9.15
C GLN A 68 -18.66 12.27 8.43
N LEU A 69 -18.22 11.18 9.08
CA LEU A 69 -17.33 10.21 8.45
C LEU A 69 -17.99 9.54 7.24
N LYS A 70 -19.28 9.18 7.36
CA LYS A 70 -20.06 8.58 6.27
C LYS A 70 -20.34 9.54 5.11
N MET A 71 -20.33 10.85 5.32
CA MET A 71 -20.40 11.83 4.23
C MET A 71 -19.14 11.81 3.35
N VAL A 72 -17.96 11.61 3.95
CA VAL A 72 -16.67 11.55 3.24
C VAL A 72 -16.42 10.15 2.67
N TRP A 73 -16.86 9.11 3.38
CA TRP A 73 -16.71 7.73 2.99
C TRP A 73 -18.06 6.98 3.10
N PRO A 74 -18.92 7.12 2.07
CA PRO A 74 -20.21 6.45 2.05
C PRO A 74 -20.06 4.93 2.14
N GLY A 75 -20.87 4.29 2.98
CA GLY A 75 -20.89 2.84 3.12
C GLY A 75 -19.74 2.24 3.93
N ILE A 76 -18.89 3.07 4.57
CA ILE A 76 -17.81 2.56 5.41
C ILE A 76 -18.33 1.75 6.60
N ASP A 77 -17.67 0.63 6.88
CA ASP A 77 -17.94 -0.25 8.01
C ASP A 77 -16.64 -0.90 8.53
N GLN A 78 -16.72 -1.51 9.71
CA GLN A 78 -15.55 -2.14 10.35
C GLN A 78 -14.99 -3.33 9.56
N SER A 79 -15.85 -4.14 8.92
CA SER A 79 -15.44 -5.33 8.16
C SER A 79 -14.68 -4.92 6.90
N SER A 80 -15.19 -3.96 6.14
CA SER A 80 -14.52 -3.45 4.95
C SER A 80 -13.17 -2.83 5.29
N VAL A 81 -13.09 -2.02 6.35
CA VAL A 81 -11.82 -1.43 6.82
C VAL A 81 -10.84 -2.51 7.29
N PHE A 82 -11.31 -3.53 8.03
CA PHE A 82 -10.47 -4.63 8.48
C PHE A 82 -9.88 -5.43 7.30
N ARG A 83 -10.69 -5.67 6.26
CA ARG A 83 -10.26 -6.31 5.02
C ARG A 83 -9.17 -5.49 4.32
N GLN A 84 -9.35 -4.17 4.17
CA GLN A 84 -8.36 -3.31 3.50
C GLN A 84 -7.05 -3.17 4.27
N SER A 85 -7.14 -3.11 5.61
CA SER A 85 -5.97 -3.19 6.47
C SER A 85 -5.19 -4.49 6.24
N THR A 86 -5.90 -5.62 6.22
CA THR A 86 -5.27 -6.94 6.02
C THR A 86 -4.64 -7.08 4.63
N ALA A 87 -5.29 -6.53 3.60
CA ALA A 87 -4.75 -6.48 2.25
C ALA A 87 -3.45 -5.66 2.18
N SER A 88 -3.42 -4.50 2.83
CA SER A 88 -2.25 -3.61 2.89
C SER A 88 -1.08 -4.28 3.63
N MET A 89 -1.36 -4.97 4.73
CA MET A 89 -0.35 -5.69 5.51
C MET A 89 0.28 -6.81 4.67
N LEU A 90 -0.56 -7.63 4.03
CA LEU A 90 -0.11 -8.73 3.18
C LEU A 90 0.69 -8.24 1.97
N MET A 91 0.29 -7.12 1.38
CA MET A 91 1.04 -6.49 0.30
C MET A 91 2.43 -6.04 0.77
N THR A 92 2.52 -5.41 1.94
CA THR A 92 3.80 -5.01 2.55
C THR A 92 4.72 -6.22 2.74
N ASP A 93 4.19 -7.31 3.30
CA ASP A 93 4.93 -8.57 3.50
C ASP A 93 5.47 -9.14 2.18
N ILE A 94 4.65 -9.13 1.12
CA ILE A 94 5.06 -9.61 -0.20
C ILE A 94 6.20 -8.76 -0.76
N PHE A 95 6.13 -7.43 -0.63
CA PHE A 95 7.21 -6.56 -1.08
C PHE A 95 8.50 -6.77 -0.28
N ILE A 96 8.41 -6.91 1.05
CA ILE A 96 9.57 -7.21 1.91
C ILE A 96 10.21 -8.54 1.52
N ALA A 97 9.41 -9.60 1.35
CA ALA A 97 9.91 -10.90 0.93
C ALA A 97 10.64 -10.79 -0.41
N LYS A 98 10.07 -10.03 -1.37
CA LYS A 98 10.69 -9.82 -2.67
C LYS A 98 11.98 -8.99 -2.58
N ILE A 99 12.05 -8.01 -1.69
CA ILE A 99 13.29 -7.25 -1.42
C ILE A 99 14.37 -8.20 -0.93
N ASN A 100 14.09 -8.97 0.11
CA ASN A 100 15.07 -9.88 0.72
C ASN A 100 15.52 -11.00 -0.24
N GLN A 101 14.69 -11.37 -1.22
CA GLN A 101 15.05 -12.33 -2.26
C GLN A 101 15.88 -11.71 -3.39
N SER A 102 15.66 -10.44 -3.71
CA SER A 102 16.21 -9.80 -4.91
C SER A 102 17.43 -8.92 -4.64
N PHE A 103 17.65 -8.53 -3.38
CA PHE A 103 18.72 -7.61 -2.97
C PHE A 103 19.52 -8.17 -1.80
N ASP A 104 20.80 -7.81 -1.77
CA ASP A 104 21.69 -8.10 -0.66
C ASP A 104 21.44 -7.07 0.45
N VAL A 105 20.59 -7.43 1.42
CA VAL A 105 20.25 -6.55 2.54
C VAL A 105 20.61 -7.25 3.84
N ASP A 106 21.54 -6.67 4.59
CA ASP A 106 21.97 -7.15 5.90
C ASP A 106 21.87 -6.02 6.93
N PRO A 107 21.00 -6.14 7.96
CA PRO A 107 20.08 -7.25 8.19
C PRO A 107 18.92 -7.29 7.17
N PRO A 108 18.30 -8.47 6.93
CA PRO A 108 17.12 -8.58 6.09
C PRO A 108 16.01 -7.62 6.54
N MET A 109 15.27 -7.07 5.57
CA MET A 109 14.12 -6.23 5.85
C MET A 109 12.98 -7.05 6.48
N THR A 110 12.21 -6.41 7.34
CA THR A 110 11.09 -6.98 8.09
C THR A 110 9.98 -5.92 8.23
N LEU A 111 8.77 -6.32 8.61
CA LEU A 111 7.69 -5.35 8.88
C LEU A 111 8.09 -4.35 9.97
N GLN A 112 8.90 -4.78 10.94
CA GLN A 112 9.40 -3.93 12.03
C GLN A 112 10.20 -2.75 11.50
N ASN A 113 10.89 -2.88 10.36
CA ASN A 113 11.60 -1.76 9.74
C ASN A 113 10.67 -0.63 9.29
N PHE A 114 9.38 -0.90 9.11
CA PHE A 114 8.37 0.07 8.68
C PHE A 114 7.36 0.39 9.79
N SER A 115 7.69 0.05 11.05
CA SER A 115 6.80 0.26 12.19
C SER A 115 6.46 1.73 12.42
N GLN A 116 7.39 2.65 12.11
CA GLN A 116 7.15 4.08 12.28
C GLN A 116 6.05 4.57 11.33
N GLN A 117 6.13 4.23 10.04
CA GLN A 117 5.13 4.58 9.02
C GLN A 117 3.74 4.05 9.41
N TYR A 118 3.69 2.79 9.89
CA TYR A 118 2.47 2.21 10.42
C TYR A 118 1.94 2.99 11.64
N VAL A 119 2.76 3.25 12.66
CA VAL A 119 2.35 3.90 13.91
C VAL A 119 1.89 5.33 13.67
N GLU A 120 2.63 6.11 12.88
CA GLU A 120 2.30 7.50 12.59
C GLU A 120 0.99 7.62 11.82
N SER A 121 0.81 6.82 10.77
CA SER A 121 -0.43 6.79 9.98
C SER A 121 -1.64 6.35 10.83
N ARG A 122 -1.44 5.37 11.72
CA ARG A 122 -2.50 4.93 12.63
C ARG A 122 -2.92 6.03 13.59
N LYS A 123 -1.96 6.69 14.24
CA LYS A 123 -2.23 7.77 15.20
C LYS A 123 -2.94 8.94 14.52
N SER A 124 -2.44 9.40 13.38
CA SER A 124 -3.01 10.53 12.66
C SER A 124 -4.47 10.30 12.27
N THR A 125 -4.83 9.06 11.93
CA THR A 125 -6.18 8.70 11.53
C THR A 125 -7.14 8.56 12.73
N MET A 126 -6.63 8.10 13.86
CA MET A 126 -7.42 8.05 15.11
C MET A 126 -7.71 9.43 15.68
N ASP A 127 -6.85 10.42 15.41
CA ASP A 127 -6.98 11.81 15.87
C ASP A 127 -7.94 12.64 15.00
N TRP A 128 -8.99 12.03 14.44
CA TRP A 128 -9.96 12.71 13.58
C TRP A 128 -10.45 14.02 14.20
N LYS A 129 -10.27 15.12 13.45
CA LYS A 129 -10.73 16.47 13.82
C LYS A 129 -11.80 16.90 12.83
N HIS A 130 -12.89 17.49 13.32
CA HIS A 130 -14.06 17.99 12.56
C HIS A 130 -13.77 19.16 11.59
N SER A 131 -12.59 19.18 10.96
CA SER A 131 -12.14 20.22 10.04
C SER A 131 -12.16 19.73 8.59
N ILE A 132 -12.59 20.59 7.68
CA ILE A 132 -12.62 20.33 6.23
C ILE A 132 -11.25 19.85 5.71
N THR A 133 -10.16 20.43 6.23
CA THR A 133 -8.79 20.04 5.87
C THR A 133 -8.44 18.61 6.31
N GLY A 134 -8.94 18.17 7.47
CA GLY A 134 -8.77 16.79 7.95
C GLY A 134 -9.46 15.77 7.04
N ASN A 135 -10.68 16.09 6.58
CA ASN A 135 -11.46 15.26 5.67
C ASN A 135 -10.74 15.05 4.34
N ALA A 136 -10.18 16.11 3.75
CA ALA A 136 -9.46 16.03 2.48
C ALA A 136 -8.17 15.20 2.56
N ILE A 137 -7.49 15.19 3.72
CA ILE A 137 -6.31 14.35 3.95
C ILE A 137 -6.71 12.88 4.03
N LEU A 138 -7.79 12.58 4.77
CA LEU A 138 -8.30 11.21 4.90
C LEU A 138 -8.77 10.65 3.56
N GLU A 139 -9.51 11.45 2.79
CA GLU A 139 -9.96 11.09 1.45
C GLU A 139 -8.77 10.78 0.53
N ARG A 140 -7.76 11.66 0.49
CA ARG A 140 -6.55 11.41 -0.31
C ARG A 140 -5.83 10.13 0.09
N MET A 141 -5.69 9.88 1.39
CA MET A 141 -5.02 8.68 1.89
C MET A 141 -5.82 7.42 1.52
N ARG A 142 -7.15 7.45 1.68
CA ARG A 142 -8.05 6.39 1.23
C ARG A 142 -7.84 6.10 -0.26
N ASP A 143 -7.92 7.11 -1.11
CA ASP A 143 -7.84 6.96 -2.55
C ASP A 143 -6.48 6.37 -2.99
N GLN A 144 -5.38 6.81 -2.35
CA GLN A 144 -4.04 6.25 -2.59
C GLN A 144 -3.96 4.77 -2.19
N CYS A 145 -4.48 4.43 -1.02
CA CYS A 145 -4.47 3.04 -0.53
C CYS A 145 -5.36 2.13 -1.39
N GLU A 146 -6.57 2.57 -1.73
CA GLU A 146 -7.48 1.81 -2.59
C GLU A 146 -6.90 1.60 -3.99
N GLN A 147 -6.26 2.63 -4.56
CA GLN A 147 -5.60 2.52 -5.86
C GLN A 147 -4.47 1.47 -5.83
N ILE A 148 -3.65 1.46 -4.78
CA ILE A 148 -2.52 0.55 -4.67
C ILE A 148 -2.97 -0.89 -4.42
N ILE A 149 -3.99 -1.09 -3.59
CA ILE A 149 -4.59 -2.41 -3.38
C ILE A 149 -5.20 -2.91 -4.69
N ARG A 150 -5.95 -2.07 -5.41
CA ARG A 150 -6.53 -2.41 -6.70
C ARG A 150 -5.46 -2.85 -7.71
N ILE A 151 -4.40 -2.05 -7.88
CA ILE A 151 -3.28 -2.38 -8.78
C ILE A 151 -2.63 -3.71 -8.36
N SER A 152 -2.46 -3.95 -7.07
CA SER A 152 -1.86 -5.19 -6.55
C SER A 152 -2.72 -6.42 -6.85
N VAL A 153 -4.05 -6.29 -6.78
CA VAL A 153 -5.00 -7.34 -7.16
C VAL A 153 -4.99 -7.57 -8.67
N GLU A 154 -5.13 -6.51 -9.48
CA GLU A 154 -5.16 -6.58 -10.94
C GLU A 154 -3.88 -7.20 -11.52
N ARG A 155 -2.72 -6.95 -10.89
CA ARG A 155 -1.43 -7.53 -11.30
C ARG A 155 -1.18 -8.93 -10.74
N GLY A 156 -2.08 -9.47 -9.93
CA GLY A 156 -1.95 -10.79 -9.32
C GLY A 156 -0.91 -10.88 -8.20
N THR A 157 -0.36 -9.74 -7.76
CA THR A 157 0.53 -9.65 -6.58
C THR A 157 -0.24 -10.03 -5.32
N LEU A 158 -1.47 -9.51 -5.18
CA LEU A 158 -2.39 -9.85 -4.10
C LEU A 158 -3.54 -10.70 -4.69
N ARG A 159 -3.70 -11.93 -4.21
CA ARG A 159 -4.77 -12.83 -4.66
C ARG A 159 -5.87 -12.94 -3.62
N GLU A 160 -7.11 -13.04 -4.07
CA GLU A 160 -8.30 -13.09 -3.19
C GLU A 160 -8.23 -14.25 -2.16
N GLY A 161 -7.79 -15.43 -2.60
CA GLY A 161 -7.61 -16.57 -1.69
C GLY A 161 -6.55 -16.35 -0.61
N MET A 162 -5.48 -15.58 -0.90
CA MET A 162 -4.48 -15.21 0.09
C MET A 162 -5.06 -14.22 1.11
N LEU A 163 -5.81 -13.25 0.62
CA LEU A 163 -6.45 -12.24 1.44
C LEU A 163 -7.49 -12.87 2.39
N ASN A 164 -8.38 -13.72 1.89
CA ASN A 164 -9.41 -14.37 2.72
C ASN A 164 -8.79 -15.25 3.80
N LYS A 165 -7.69 -15.96 3.48
CA LYS A 165 -6.93 -16.72 4.47
C LYS A 165 -6.30 -15.81 5.53
N ALA A 166 -5.68 -14.71 5.11
CA ALA A 166 -5.05 -13.75 6.01
C ALA A 166 -6.07 -13.07 6.93
N ILE A 167 -7.26 -12.71 6.40
CA ILE A 167 -8.36 -12.14 7.19
C ILE A 167 -8.79 -13.12 8.28
N LYS A 168 -9.06 -14.39 7.94
CA LYS A 168 -9.44 -15.42 8.91
C LYS A 168 -8.38 -15.61 10.00
N GLN A 169 -7.11 -15.63 9.63
CA GLN A 169 -6.00 -15.76 10.58
C GLN A 169 -5.90 -14.54 11.51
N ARG A 170 -5.96 -13.33 10.95
CA ARG A 170 -5.85 -12.08 11.71
C ARG A 170 -7.06 -11.87 12.62
N ALA A 171 -8.27 -12.14 12.13
CA ALA A 171 -9.50 -12.10 12.90
C ALA A 171 -9.42 -13.00 14.13
N ARG A 172 -9.02 -14.27 13.93
CA ARG A 172 -8.80 -15.23 15.01
C ARG A 172 -7.74 -14.75 16.01
N ALA A 173 -6.62 -14.21 15.54
CA ALA A 173 -5.55 -13.71 16.40
C ALA A 173 -5.98 -12.51 17.26
N LEU A 174 -6.89 -11.68 16.76
CA LEU A 174 -7.40 -10.50 17.43
C LEU A 174 -8.70 -10.75 18.22
N GLY A 175 -9.27 -11.95 18.13
CA GLY A 175 -10.56 -12.28 18.75
C GLY A 175 -11.74 -11.51 18.14
N ILE A 176 -11.66 -11.16 16.85
CA ILE A 176 -12.69 -10.43 16.12
C ILE A 176 -13.52 -11.42 15.30
N GLU A 177 -14.84 -11.33 15.37
CA GLU A 177 -15.73 -12.00 14.43
C GLU A 177 -15.82 -11.15 13.15
N VAL A 178 -15.52 -11.76 12.00
CA VAL A 178 -15.64 -11.10 10.70
C VAL A 178 -16.75 -11.81 9.93
N ASP A 179 -17.89 -11.15 9.82
CA ASP A 179 -19.01 -11.65 9.01
C ASP A 179 -18.62 -11.63 7.52
N GLY A 180 -18.85 -12.75 6.83
CA GLY A 180 -18.80 -12.82 5.36
C GLY A 180 -17.47 -13.28 4.73
N VAL A 181 -16.66 -14.11 5.39
CA VAL A 181 -15.47 -14.77 4.78
C VAL A 181 -15.55 -16.29 4.77
#